data_AF-A0A963UM60-F1
#
_entry.id   AF-A0A963UM60-F1
#
_cell.length_a   1.000
_cell.length_b   1.000
_cell.length_c   1.000
_cell.angle_alpha   90.00
_cell.angle_beta   90.00
_cell.angle_gamma   90.00
#
_symmetry.space_group_name_H-M   'P 1'
#
loop_
_entity.id
_entity.type
_entity.pdbx_description
1 polymer ?
#
loop_
_entity_poly.entity_id
_entity_poly.type
_entity_poly.pdbx_seq_one_letter_code
_entity_poly.pdbx_strand_id
1 'polypeptide(L)'
;MFQSFETTSRPDQGPPRLAALREELARMGLDGFIVPRADAHQGEYVASADRRLGWLTGFTGSAGFAIVLPGLAGVFVDGRYRTQVKAEVDLAAFTPVNWPETKPAEWLRREMPQGGRVGFDPWLHTAKEIADLRSALDGSGVELCPAANPVDRIWTDRPAPPLGPVRIQPLEFAGETAADKRVRIGAELAKTGQSAAVLTLPDSISWLLNIRGSDIERNPVVQAFAVLRHSGQVTLFIAPEKLSDAVRDHLGPDVTLRPPTAFVPALRTLKGPVRVDDRTAPLAVARELEEAGIAVQAAPDPCLLPKATKNPAEIAGMEAAHLRDGAAMVEFLAWLDAEAPKGGLTEIDVVQRLEGFRRATNALQEISFETICGTGP
;
A
#
# COMPACT_ATOMS: atom_id res chain seq x y z
N MET A 1 -13.38 -12.60 0.24
CA MET A 1 -14.63 -11.82 0.36
C MET A 1 -15.04 -11.39 -1.05
N PHE A 2 -16.34 -11.22 -1.32
CA PHE A 2 -16.82 -10.75 -2.62
C PHE A 2 -17.22 -9.28 -2.54
N GLN A 3 -17.43 -8.64 -3.69
CA GLN A 3 -17.75 -7.21 -3.72
C GLN A 3 -19.06 -6.93 -2.96
N SER A 4 -19.03 -5.98 -2.03
CA SER A 4 -20.20 -5.64 -1.19
C SER A 4 -21.13 -4.60 -1.84
N PHE A 5 -20.62 -3.85 -2.82
CA PHE A 5 -21.32 -2.72 -3.47
C PHE A 5 -21.75 -1.61 -2.50
N GLU A 6 -21.21 -1.59 -1.28
CA GLU A 6 -21.54 -0.59 -0.27
C GLU A 6 -20.87 0.76 -0.58
N THR A 7 -21.65 1.84 -0.58
CA THR A 7 -21.12 3.20 -0.68
C THR A 7 -20.55 3.64 0.66
N THR A 8 -19.22 3.74 0.72
CA THR A 8 -18.49 4.13 1.93
C THR A 8 -18.13 5.62 1.98
N SER A 9 -18.32 6.36 0.88
CA SER A 9 -18.10 7.81 0.86
C SER A 9 -19.18 8.55 1.66
N ARG A 10 -18.74 9.57 2.40
CA ARG A 10 -19.57 10.45 3.24
C ARG A 10 -19.05 11.89 3.09
N PRO A 11 -19.41 12.60 2.00
CA PRO A 11 -18.89 13.93 1.71
C PRO A 11 -19.14 14.94 2.85
N ASP A 12 -20.28 14.81 3.52
CA ASP A 12 -20.74 15.64 4.65
C ASP A 12 -19.81 15.58 5.87
N GLN A 13 -19.05 14.50 6.03
CA GLN A 13 -18.09 14.36 7.12
C GLN A 13 -16.76 15.07 6.85
N GLY A 14 -16.48 15.44 5.59
CA GLY A 14 -15.24 16.09 5.19
C GLY A 14 -15.00 17.46 5.83
N PRO A 15 -15.95 18.42 5.72
CA PRO A 15 -15.79 19.77 6.28
C PRO A 15 -15.42 19.83 7.77
N PRO A 16 -16.12 19.14 8.70
CA PRO A 16 -15.73 19.18 10.12
C PRO A 16 -14.37 18.53 10.38
N ARG A 17 -14.00 17.45 9.66
CA ARG A 17 -12.68 16.82 9.75
C ARG A 17 -11.57 17.75 9.25
N LEU A 18 -11.80 18.46 8.17
CA LEU A 18 -10.87 19.45 7.63
C LEU A 18 -10.62 20.61 8.61
N ALA A 19 -11.66 21.10 9.28
CA ALA A 19 -11.55 22.13 10.31
C ALA A 19 -10.69 21.64 11.49
N ALA A 20 -10.98 20.44 12.03
CA ALA A 20 -10.21 19.85 13.12
C ALA A 20 -8.74 19.61 12.72
N LEU A 21 -8.48 19.17 11.49
CA LEU A 21 -7.12 19.00 10.98
C LEU A 21 -6.36 20.33 10.97
N ARG A 22 -6.96 21.43 10.49
CA ARG A 22 -6.33 22.75 10.47
C ARG A 22 -5.98 23.26 11.88
N GLU A 23 -6.81 22.98 12.88
CA GLU A 23 -6.48 23.28 14.27
C GLU A 23 -5.24 22.52 14.75
N GLU A 24 -5.12 21.22 14.44
CA GLU A 24 -3.93 20.44 14.75
C GLU A 24 -2.68 20.94 14.01
N LEU A 25 -2.80 21.33 12.73
CA LEU A 25 -1.69 21.91 11.98
C LEU A 25 -1.19 23.22 12.62
N ALA A 26 -2.11 24.09 13.03
CA ALA A 26 -1.77 25.31 13.75
C ALA A 26 -1.04 25.02 15.07
N ARG A 27 -1.49 24.03 15.85
CA ARG A 27 -0.81 23.58 17.08
C ARG A 27 0.60 23.03 16.81
N MET A 28 0.80 22.40 15.66
CA MET A 28 2.10 21.87 15.22
C MET A 28 3.01 22.93 14.58
N GLY A 29 2.51 24.16 14.37
CA GLY A 29 3.24 25.22 13.68
C GLY A 29 3.48 24.91 12.21
N LEU A 30 2.54 24.22 11.56
CA LEU A 30 2.56 23.87 10.14
C LEU A 30 1.54 24.69 9.36
N ASP A 31 1.94 25.16 8.18
CA ASP A 31 1.12 25.92 7.22
C ASP A 31 0.50 25.01 6.15
N GLY A 32 0.72 23.70 6.25
CA GLY A 32 0.04 22.73 5.43
C GLY A 32 0.42 21.30 5.76
N PHE A 33 -0.29 20.33 5.18
CA PHE A 33 0.01 18.92 5.34
C PHE A 33 -0.40 18.09 4.12
N ILE A 34 0.44 17.12 3.76
CA ILE A 34 0.19 16.18 2.67
C ILE A 34 -0.41 14.89 3.24
N VAL A 35 -1.58 14.50 2.76
CA VAL A 35 -2.30 13.28 3.16
C VAL A 35 -2.37 12.35 1.95
N PRO A 36 -1.43 11.39 1.79
CA PRO A 36 -1.46 10.45 0.67
C PRO A 36 -2.53 9.38 0.89
N ARG A 37 -2.94 8.73 -0.21
CA ARG A 37 -3.61 7.42 -0.16
C ARG A 37 -2.56 6.30 -0.11
N ALA A 38 -1.76 6.28 0.95
CA ALA A 38 -0.70 5.30 1.14
C ALA A 38 -0.67 4.81 2.59
N ASP A 39 -0.09 3.63 2.78
CA ASP A 39 0.29 3.07 4.07
C ASP A 39 1.83 2.99 4.16
N ALA A 40 2.32 2.45 5.28
CA ALA A 40 3.76 2.26 5.50
C ALA A 40 4.39 1.18 4.59
N HIS A 41 3.59 0.54 3.76
CA HIS A 41 3.97 -0.54 2.84
C HIS A 41 3.91 -0.10 1.38
N GLN A 42 3.47 1.13 1.09
CA GLN A 42 3.31 1.70 -0.25
C GLN A 42 2.47 0.80 -1.17
N GLY A 43 1.48 0.11 -0.59
CA GLY A 43 0.58 -0.78 -1.33
C GLY A 43 -0.46 -0.01 -2.16
N GLU A 44 -0.93 -0.61 -3.26
CA GLU A 44 -2.04 -0.06 -4.06
C GLU A 44 -3.37 -0.03 -3.29
N TYR A 45 -3.57 -1.00 -2.40
CA TYR A 45 -4.71 -1.03 -1.49
C TYR A 45 -4.19 -0.87 -0.06
N VAL A 46 -4.89 -0.08 0.73
CA VAL A 46 -4.55 0.18 2.13
C VAL A 46 -5.61 -0.42 3.06
N ALA A 47 -5.17 -0.86 4.23
CA ALA A 47 -6.04 -1.34 5.28
C ALA A 47 -7.01 -0.23 5.73
N SER A 48 -8.16 -0.59 6.29
CA SER A 48 -9.15 0.39 6.78
C SER A 48 -8.55 1.38 7.77
N ALA A 49 -7.61 0.94 8.61
CA ALA A 49 -6.86 1.79 9.54
C ALA A 49 -5.96 2.83 8.86
N ASP A 50 -5.64 2.67 7.58
CA ASP A 50 -4.73 3.55 6.82
C ASP A 50 -5.45 4.37 5.74
N ARG A 51 -6.79 4.27 5.63
CA ARG A 51 -7.63 5.03 4.69
C ARG A 51 -7.78 6.51 5.06
N ARG A 52 -6.69 7.19 5.45
CA ARG A 52 -6.66 8.59 5.92
C ARG A 52 -7.22 9.57 4.90
N LEU A 53 -6.87 9.44 3.62
CA LEU A 53 -7.41 10.30 2.56
C LEU A 53 -8.93 10.18 2.46
N GLY A 54 -9.44 8.94 2.39
CA GLY A 54 -10.87 8.69 2.29
C GLY A 54 -11.63 9.10 3.54
N TRP A 55 -11.07 8.85 4.73
CA TRP A 55 -11.66 9.32 5.97
C TRP A 55 -11.70 10.85 6.03
N LEU A 56 -10.61 11.55 5.67
CA LEU A 56 -10.55 13.00 5.72
C LEU A 56 -11.49 13.68 4.70
N THR A 57 -11.56 13.15 3.48
CA THR A 57 -12.14 13.88 2.33
C THR A 57 -13.45 13.28 1.81
N GLY A 58 -13.71 12.00 2.09
CA GLY A 58 -14.76 11.20 1.46
C GLY A 58 -14.32 10.50 0.16
N PHE A 59 -13.18 10.87 -0.43
CA PHE A 59 -12.69 10.30 -1.70
C PHE A 59 -12.19 8.86 -1.54
N THR A 60 -12.76 7.92 -2.30
CA THR A 60 -12.47 6.48 -2.18
C THR A 60 -11.67 5.91 -3.37
N GLY A 61 -11.39 6.71 -4.40
CA GLY A 61 -10.65 6.28 -5.59
C GLY A 61 -9.28 5.68 -5.28
N SER A 62 -8.76 4.80 -6.15
CA SER A 62 -7.56 4.02 -5.85
C SER A 62 -6.24 4.80 -5.95
N ALA A 63 -6.25 6.00 -6.53
CA ALA A 63 -5.10 6.89 -6.59
C ALA A 63 -5.49 8.32 -6.28
N GLY A 64 -4.68 8.97 -5.43
CA GLY A 64 -4.82 10.38 -5.09
C GLY A 64 -4.17 10.72 -3.75
N PHE A 65 -4.17 12.01 -3.45
CA PHE A 65 -3.70 12.56 -2.18
C PHE A 65 -4.38 13.91 -1.96
N ALA A 66 -4.37 14.39 -0.71
CA ALA A 66 -4.79 15.74 -0.40
C ALA A 66 -3.61 16.59 0.06
N ILE A 67 -3.64 17.89 -0.25
CA ILE A 67 -2.79 18.88 0.39
C ILE A 67 -3.71 19.88 1.08
N VAL A 68 -3.62 19.92 2.41
CA VAL A 68 -4.43 20.80 3.25
C VAL A 68 -3.59 22.01 3.64
N LEU A 69 -4.11 23.21 3.37
CA LEU A 69 -3.57 24.51 3.78
C LEU A 69 -4.59 25.22 4.71
N PRO A 70 -4.21 26.31 5.41
CA PRO A 70 -5.11 27.06 6.30
C PRO A 70 -6.41 27.53 5.62
N GLY A 71 -6.34 28.01 4.38
CA GLY A 71 -7.49 28.56 3.65
C GLY A 71 -8.04 27.68 2.52
N LEU A 72 -7.26 26.69 2.06
CA LEU A 72 -7.59 25.86 0.88
C LEU A 72 -7.23 24.39 1.14
N ALA A 73 -7.93 23.46 0.50
CA ALA A 73 -7.54 22.05 0.51
C ALA A 73 -7.71 21.47 -0.89
N GLY A 74 -6.62 21.01 -1.49
CA GLY A 74 -6.63 20.35 -2.80
C GLY A 74 -6.76 18.84 -2.65
N VAL A 75 -7.62 18.19 -3.45
CA VAL A 75 -7.68 16.72 -3.59
C VAL A 75 -7.21 16.37 -4.99
N PHE A 76 -6.01 15.83 -5.07
CA PHE A 76 -5.32 15.53 -6.32
C PHE A 76 -5.72 14.14 -6.80
N VAL A 77 -6.26 14.07 -8.01
CA VAL A 77 -6.78 12.83 -8.59
C VAL A 77 -6.39 12.71 -10.05
N ASP A 78 -6.23 11.48 -10.53
CA ASP A 78 -6.00 11.22 -11.96
C ASP A 78 -7.28 11.20 -12.80
N GLY A 79 -7.08 11.11 -14.12
CA GLY A 79 -8.16 11.14 -15.12
C GLY A 79 -9.29 10.14 -14.85
N ARG A 80 -9.02 9.00 -14.21
CA ARG A 80 -10.02 7.97 -13.87
C ARG A 80 -11.03 8.47 -12.84
N TYR A 81 -10.66 9.44 -12.01
CA TYR A 81 -11.39 9.81 -10.81
C TYR A 81 -12.02 11.21 -10.86
N ARG A 82 -11.94 11.91 -12.00
CA ARG A 82 -12.45 13.29 -12.13
C ARG A 82 -13.96 13.42 -11.92
N THR A 83 -14.73 12.40 -12.31
CA THR A 83 -16.18 12.37 -12.06
C THR A 83 -16.46 11.91 -10.63
N GLN A 84 -15.78 10.85 -10.18
CA GLN A 84 -15.94 10.28 -8.84
C GLN A 84 -15.66 11.30 -7.73
N VAL A 85 -14.55 12.05 -7.81
CA VAL A 85 -14.17 13.02 -6.78
C VAL A 85 -15.27 14.07 -6.55
N LYS A 86 -15.97 14.50 -7.61
CA LYS A 86 -17.05 15.49 -7.51
C LYS A 86 -18.30 14.97 -6.80
N ALA A 87 -18.50 13.65 -6.82
CA ALA A 87 -19.60 13.00 -6.12
C ALA A 87 -19.24 12.64 -4.67
N GLU A 88 -17.95 12.44 -4.39
CA GLU A 88 -17.49 11.88 -3.11
C GLU A 88 -16.92 12.89 -2.11
N VAL A 89 -16.56 14.10 -2.57
CA VAL A 89 -16.04 15.16 -1.68
C VAL A 89 -16.98 16.36 -1.63
N ASP A 90 -17.00 17.04 -0.49
CA ASP A 90 -17.67 18.33 -0.38
C ASP A 90 -16.87 19.39 -1.15
N LEU A 91 -17.43 19.89 -2.25
CA LEU A 91 -16.77 20.84 -3.15
C LEU A 91 -16.65 22.27 -2.59
N ALA A 92 -17.32 22.59 -1.49
CA ALA A 92 -17.12 23.84 -0.76
C ALA A 92 -15.91 23.76 0.18
N ALA A 93 -15.61 22.57 0.71
CA ALA A 93 -14.46 22.33 1.58
C ALA A 93 -13.18 21.93 0.81
N PHE A 94 -13.32 21.15 -0.27
CA PHE A 94 -12.21 20.57 -1.02
C PHE A 94 -12.27 20.95 -2.50
N THR A 95 -11.11 21.28 -3.08
CA THR A 95 -10.95 21.58 -4.50
C THR A 95 -10.31 20.40 -5.22
N PRO A 96 -11.02 19.73 -6.15
CA PRO A 96 -10.39 18.73 -7.01
C PRO A 96 -9.27 19.33 -7.85
N VAL A 97 -8.10 18.69 -7.86
CA VAL A 97 -6.94 19.09 -8.66
C VAL A 97 -6.60 17.98 -9.63
N ASN A 98 -6.46 18.32 -10.91
CA ASN A 98 -6.13 17.39 -11.97
C ASN A 98 -4.65 16.98 -11.88
N TRP A 99 -4.37 15.80 -11.36
CA TRP A 99 -3.03 15.21 -11.29
C TRP A 99 -2.89 14.13 -12.38
N PRO A 100 -1.74 13.94 -13.03
CA PRO A 100 -0.47 14.64 -12.86
C PRO A 100 -0.32 15.92 -13.68
N GLU A 101 -1.39 16.47 -14.29
CA GLU A 101 -1.29 17.71 -15.08
C GLU A 101 -0.85 18.91 -14.23
N THR A 102 -1.40 19.04 -13.02
CA THR A 102 -0.94 19.97 -11.99
C THR A 102 -0.18 19.19 -10.92
N LYS A 103 1.12 19.44 -10.81
CA LYS A 103 1.98 18.75 -9.84
C LYS A 103 1.90 19.39 -8.44
N PRO A 104 2.16 18.63 -7.35
CA PRO A 104 2.16 19.16 -5.99
C PRO A 104 3.00 20.43 -5.81
N ALA A 105 4.24 20.41 -6.33
CA ALA A 105 5.17 21.53 -6.20
C ALA A 105 4.66 22.79 -6.90
N GLU A 106 4.09 22.62 -8.10
CA GLU A 106 3.51 23.72 -8.89
C GLU A 106 2.32 24.33 -8.15
N TRP A 107 1.43 23.48 -7.64
CA TRP A 107 0.28 23.92 -6.86
C TRP A 107 0.72 24.66 -5.59
N LEU A 108 1.63 24.08 -4.81
CA LEU A 108 2.16 24.71 -3.60
C LEU A 108 2.82 26.07 -3.88
N ARG A 109 3.61 26.20 -4.95
CA ARG A 109 4.21 27.50 -5.35
C ARG A 109 3.16 28.57 -5.63
N ARG A 110 2.04 28.18 -6.24
CA ARG A 110 0.95 29.09 -6.57
C ARG A 110 0.15 29.49 -5.33
N GLU A 111 -0.19 28.52 -4.48
CA GLU A 111 -1.05 28.74 -3.31
C GLU A 111 -0.28 29.26 -2.08
N MET A 112 1.04 29.11 -2.05
CA MET A 112 1.92 29.59 -0.96
C MET A 112 3.05 30.49 -1.49
N PRO A 113 2.74 31.65 -2.12
CA PRO A 113 3.75 32.51 -2.76
C PRO A 113 4.73 33.16 -1.78
N GLN A 114 4.41 33.17 -0.48
CA GLN A 114 5.27 33.68 0.60
C GLN A 114 6.05 32.55 1.29
N GLY A 115 5.97 31.32 0.80
CA GLY A 115 6.53 30.14 1.46
C GLY A 115 5.70 29.66 2.65
N GLY A 116 6.30 28.80 3.47
CA GLY A 116 5.67 28.21 4.66
C GLY A 116 6.09 26.76 4.91
N ARG A 117 5.63 26.18 6.02
CA ARG A 117 6.03 24.83 6.45
C ARG A 117 4.95 23.82 6.13
N VAL A 118 5.19 22.94 5.17
CA VAL A 118 4.26 21.87 4.78
C VAL A 118 4.72 20.54 5.38
N GLY A 119 3.89 20.00 6.26
CA GLY A 119 4.14 18.72 6.92
C GLY A 119 3.87 17.53 6.01
N PHE A 120 4.56 16.42 6.28
CA PHE A 120 4.25 15.11 5.73
C PHE A 120 4.63 14.02 6.73
N ASP A 121 3.95 12.88 6.66
CA ASP A 121 4.30 11.72 7.48
C ASP A 121 5.42 10.91 6.80
N PRO A 122 6.64 10.83 7.37
CA PRO A 122 7.75 10.10 6.75
C PRO A 122 7.49 8.59 6.66
N TRP A 123 6.48 8.05 7.35
CA TRP A 123 6.06 6.66 7.17
C TRP A 123 5.21 6.44 5.92
N LEU A 124 4.63 7.47 5.33
CA LEU A 124 3.68 7.34 4.21
C LEU A 124 4.23 7.82 2.86
N HIS A 125 5.46 8.34 2.85
CA HIS A 125 6.13 8.84 1.65
C HIS A 125 7.48 8.16 1.45
N THR A 126 7.86 7.99 0.19
CA THR A 126 9.17 7.40 -0.16
C THR A 126 10.26 8.47 -0.13
N ALA A 127 11.52 8.04 0.03
CA ALA A 127 12.66 8.97 0.02
C ALA A 127 12.79 9.69 -1.33
N LYS A 128 12.59 8.97 -2.44
CA LYS A 128 12.63 9.51 -3.80
C LYS A 128 11.54 10.56 -4.02
N GLU A 129 10.31 10.29 -3.59
CA GLU A 129 9.18 11.21 -3.73
C GLU A 129 9.45 12.54 -3.01
N ILE A 130 9.89 12.48 -1.75
CA ILE A 130 10.18 13.69 -0.97
C ILE A 130 11.40 14.44 -1.52
N ALA A 131 12.43 13.74 -1.98
CA ALA A 131 13.59 14.36 -2.61
C ALA A 131 13.21 15.12 -3.89
N ASP A 132 12.39 14.50 -4.75
CA ASP A 132 11.89 15.12 -5.99
C ASP A 132 11.00 16.33 -5.67
N LEU A 133 10.11 16.21 -4.67
CA LEU A 133 9.24 17.31 -4.25
C LEU A 133 10.04 18.48 -3.65
N ARG A 134 11.06 18.20 -2.83
CA ARG A 134 11.98 19.23 -2.30
C ARG A 134 12.71 19.94 -3.43
N SER A 135 13.28 19.20 -4.38
CA SER A 135 13.96 19.78 -5.54
C SER A 135 13.01 20.66 -6.35
N ALA A 136 11.78 20.22 -6.59
CA ALA A 136 10.78 20.98 -7.32
C ALA A 136 10.25 22.21 -6.55
N LEU A 137 10.46 22.29 -5.24
CA LEU A 137 10.10 23.43 -4.38
C LEU A 137 11.28 24.39 -4.11
N ASP A 138 12.48 24.11 -4.63
CA ASP A 138 13.65 24.96 -4.38
C ASP A 138 13.43 26.43 -4.78
N GLY A 139 13.82 27.36 -3.91
CA GLY A 139 13.57 28.80 -4.10
C GLY A 139 12.10 29.25 -3.96
N SER A 140 11.15 28.39 -3.58
CA SER A 140 9.75 28.79 -3.33
C SER A 140 9.50 29.37 -1.94
N GLY A 141 10.42 29.16 -1.00
CA GLY A 141 10.20 29.43 0.43
C GLY A 141 9.32 28.39 1.15
N VAL A 142 8.79 27.40 0.43
CA VAL A 142 8.05 26.27 1.02
C VAL A 142 9.04 25.22 1.52
N GLU A 143 8.96 24.89 2.81
CA GLU A 143 9.77 23.87 3.47
C GLU A 143 8.93 22.60 3.69
N LEU A 144 9.46 21.44 3.32
CA LEU A 144 8.85 20.15 3.64
C LEU A 144 9.38 19.60 4.96
N CYS A 145 8.51 19.58 5.97
CA CYS A 145 8.83 19.16 7.33
C CYS A 145 8.28 17.75 7.63
N PRO A 146 9.13 16.77 7.98
CA PRO A 146 8.63 15.52 8.51
C PRO A 146 7.88 15.74 9.83
N ALA A 147 6.71 15.13 10.00
CA ALA A 147 5.91 15.23 11.21
C ALA A 147 5.10 13.95 11.47
N ALA A 148 4.69 13.73 12.72
CA ALA A 148 3.70 12.69 13.03
C ALA A 148 2.37 13.01 12.34
N ASN A 149 1.60 11.99 11.97
CA ASN A 149 0.35 12.19 11.24
C ASN A 149 -0.72 12.90 12.10
N PRO A 150 -1.15 14.13 11.76
CA PRO A 150 -2.18 14.85 12.50
C PRO A 150 -3.58 14.26 12.27
N VAL A 151 -3.82 13.55 11.16
CA VAL A 151 -5.10 12.87 10.92
C VAL A 151 -5.38 11.84 12.02
N ASP A 152 -4.35 11.14 12.47
CA ASP A 152 -4.47 10.12 13.52
C ASP A 152 -4.89 10.71 14.87
N ARG A 153 -4.67 12.02 15.10
CA ARG A 153 -5.07 12.71 16.34
C ARG A 153 -6.54 13.10 16.36
N ILE A 154 -7.12 13.32 15.19
CA ILE A 154 -8.54 13.71 15.02
C ILE A 154 -9.44 12.53 14.66
N TRP A 155 -8.85 11.39 14.26
CA TRP A 155 -9.57 10.16 13.93
C TRP A 155 -9.81 9.30 15.17
N THR A 156 -10.80 9.68 15.97
CA THR A 156 -11.10 9.06 17.28
C THR A 156 -11.62 7.63 17.20
N ASP A 157 -12.27 7.26 16.10
CA ASP A 157 -12.82 5.94 15.82
C ASP A 157 -12.00 5.15 14.80
N ARG A 158 -10.68 5.42 14.72
CA ARG A 158 -9.77 4.76 13.79
C ARG A 158 -9.80 3.23 13.97
N PRO A 159 -10.06 2.45 12.90
CA PRO A 159 -10.00 0.99 12.97
C PRO A 159 -8.64 0.49 13.45
N ALA A 160 -8.63 -0.66 14.11
CA ALA A 160 -7.39 -1.33 14.46
C ALA A 160 -6.64 -1.80 13.20
N PRO A 161 -5.29 -1.89 13.24
CA PRO A 161 -4.51 -2.53 12.19
C PRO A 161 -4.99 -3.96 11.89
N PRO A 162 -4.87 -4.44 10.63
CA PRO A 162 -5.36 -5.75 10.27
C PRO A 162 -4.55 -6.88 10.95
N LEU A 163 -5.28 -7.92 11.37
CA LEU A 163 -4.77 -9.13 12.01
C LEU A 163 -5.13 -10.37 11.19
N GLY A 164 -5.03 -10.29 9.86
CA GLY A 164 -5.36 -11.39 8.97
C GLY A 164 -4.44 -12.59 9.24
N PRO A 165 -4.96 -13.83 9.35
CA PRO A 165 -4.12 -14.99 9.61
C PRO A 165 -3.13 -15.24 8.48
N VAL A 166 -1.90 -15.59 8.86
CA VAL A 166 -0.87 -16.04 7.91
C VAL A 166 -1.12 -17.50 7.58
N ARG A 167 -0.95 -17.85 6.31
CA ARG A 167 -0.92 -19.24 5.81
C ARG A 167 0.35 -19.51 5.04
N ILE A 168 0.74 -20.77 4.98
CA ILE A 168 1.90 -21.24 4.23
C ILE A 168 1.55 -21.27 2.73
N GLN A 169 2.46 -20.84 1.87
CA GLN A 169 2.41 -21.09 0.44
C GLN A 169 3.05 -22.46 0.16
N PRO A 170 2.29 -23.46 -0.32
CA PRO A 170 2.83 -24.79 -0.59
C PRO A 170 3.99 -24.77 -1.59
N LEU A 171 4.97 -25.66 -1.37
CA LEU A 171 6.16 -25.75 -2.22
C LEU A 171 5.82 -26.06 -3.67
N GLU A 172 4.80 -26.89 -3.91
CA GLU A 172 4.32 -27.23 -5.27
C GLU A 172 3.90 -26.01 -6.09
N PHE A 173 3.46 -24.93 -5.44
CA PHE A 173 3.10 -23.67 -6.10
C PHE A 173 4.23 -22.62 -6.03
N ALA A 174 5.14 -22.73 -5.06
CA ALA A 174 6.24 -21.80 -4.89
C ALA A 174 7.47 -22.14 -5.75
N GLY A 175 7.68 -23.43 -6.07
CA GLY A 175 8.79 -23.94 -6.89
C GLY A 175 10.20 -23.86 -6.26
N GLU A 176 10.38 -23.08 -5.20
CA GLU A 176 11.64 -22.89 -4.48
C GLU A 176 11.33 -22.72 -2.99
N THR A 177 12.15 -23.32 -2.12
CA THR A 177 11.93 -23.21 -0.67
C THR A 177 12.22 -21.79 -0.18
N ALA A 178 11.60 -21.39 0.94
CA ALA A 178 11.88 -20.10 1.56
C ALA A 178 13.35 -19.99 2.02
N ALA A 179 13.96 -21.10 2.44
CA ALA A 179 15.36 -21.15 2.85
C ALA A 179 16.29 -20.86 1.66
N ASP A 180 16.07 -21.52 0.52
CA ASP A 180 16.89 -21.33 -0.68
C ASP A 180 16.79 -19.90 -1.20
N LYS A 181 15.57 -19.33 -1.24
CA LYS A 181 15.36 -17.92 -1.59
C LYS A 181 16.18 -17.00 -0.68
N ARG A 182 16.10 -17.17 0.64
CA ARG A 182 16.84 -16.33 1.60
C ARG A 182 18.34 -16.43 1.43
N VAL A 183 18.88 -17.65 1.26
CA VAL A 183 20.32 -17.87 1.03
C VAL A 183 20.77 -17.20 -0.27
N ARG A 184 20.02 -17.41 -1.36
CA ARG A 184 20.33 -16.83 -2.67
C ARG A 184 20.31 -15.30 -2.65
N ILE A 185 19.26 -14.70 -2.07
CA ILE A 185 19.16 -13.23 -1.97
C ILE A 185 20.19 -12.67 -0.98
N GLY A 186 20.45 -13.35 0.14
CA GLY A 186 21.50 -12.96 1.09
C GLY A 186 22.89 -12.93 0.43
N ALA A 187 23.21 -13.93 -0.42
CA ALA A 187 24.45 -13.95 -1.17
C ALA A 187 24.58 -12.77 -2.15
N GLU A 188 23.49 -12.29 -2.76
CA GLU A 188 23.49 -11.08 -3.60
C GLU A 188 23.83 -9.82 -2.79
N LEU A 189 23.32 -9.71 -1.56
CA LEU A 189 23.69 -8.62 -0.65
C LEU A 189 25.20 -8.67 -0.33
N ALA A 190 25.71 -9.87 -0.01
CA ALA A 190 27.14 -10.06 0.29
C ALA A 190 28.04 -9.64 -0.89
N LYS A 191 27.69 -10.04 -2.13
CA LYS A 191 28.45 -9.66 -3.35
C LYS A 191 28.53 -8.16 -3.57
N THR A 192 27.51 -7.41 -3.13
CA THR A 192 27.43 -5.95 -3.30
C THR A 192 27.89 -5.18 -2.06
N GLY A 193 28.48 -5.88 -1.07
CA GLY A 193 29.01 -5.29 0.16
C GLY A 193 27.95 -4.86 1.17
N GLN A 194 26.70 -5.28 0.98
CA GLN A 194 25.57 -4.94 1.85
C GLN A 194 25.45 -5.97 2.97
N SER A 195 25.33 -5.50 4.22
CA SER A 195 25.18 -6.38 5.38
C SER A 195 23.75 -6.91 5.55
N ALA A 196 22.77 -6.12 5.09
CA ALA A 196 21.36 -6.43 5.20
C ALA A 196 20.54 -5.60 4.20
N ALA A 197 19.30 -6.03 3.97
CA ALA A 197 18.26 -5.26 3.30
C ALA A 197 17.03 -5.13 4.21
N VAL A 198 16.45 -3.94 4.25
CA VAL A 198 15.14 -3.72 4.87
C VAL A 198 14.07 -3.96 3.81
N LEU A 199 13.15 -4.87 4.10
CA LEU A 199 12.00 -5.19 3.24
C LEU A 199 10.74 -4.56 3.86
N THR A 200 10.09 -3.69 3.09
CA THR A 200 8.87 -2.98 3.49
C THR A 200 7.65 -3.43 2.70
N LEU A 201 7.87 -4.06 1.55
CA LEU A 201 6.84 -4.55 0.65
C LEU A 201 6.26 -5.90 1.12
N PRO A 202 4.95 -5.98 1.43
CA PRO A 202 4.29 -7.20 1.90
C PRO A 202 4.40 -8.38 0.92
N ASP A 203 4.38 -8.13 -0.38
CA ASP A 203 4.49 -9.16 -1.41
C ASP A 203 5.91 -9.72 -1.52
N SER A 204 6.95 -8.88 -1.38
CA SER A 204 8.35 -9.33 -1.26
C SER A 204 8.54 -10.24 -0.04
N ILE A 205 8.03 -9.83 1.13
CA ILE A 205 8.12 -10.63 2.37
C ILE A 205 7.38 -11.96 2.20
N SER A 206 6.16 -11.91 1.66
CA SER A 206 5.31 -13.08 1.41
C SER A 206 5.98 -14.07 0.44
N TRP A 207 6.61 -13.57 -0.62
CA TRP A 207 7.32 -14.38 -1.60
C TRP A 207 8.62 -14.99 -1.04
N LEU A 208 9.42 -14.19 -0.29
CA LEU A 208 10.68 -14.63 0.29
C LEU A 208 10.48 -15.75 1.32
N LEU A 209 9.41 -15.66 2.11
CA LEU A 209 9.12 -16.59 3.21
C LEU A 209 8.14 -17.71 2.84
N ASN A 210 7.66 -17.77 1.59
CA ASN A 210 6.59 -18.67 1.16
C ASN A 210 5.39 -18.63 2.13
N ILE A 211 4.89 -17.45 2.41
CA ILE A 211 3.68 -17.22 3.21
C ILE A 211 2.69 -16.35 2.45
N ARG A 212 1.44 -16.35 2.85
CA ARG A 212 0.36 -15.49 2.34
C ARG A 212 -0.47 -14.98 3.50
N GLY A 213 -1.07 -13.82 3.33
CA GLY A 213 -1.92 -13.20 4.35
C GLY A 213 -3.31 -12.89 3.84
N SER A 214 -4.03 -12.12 4.65
CA SER A 214 -5.36 -11.58 4.37
C SER A 214 -5.53 -10.20 5.02
N ASP A 215 -4.41 -9.47 5.19
CA ASP A 215 -4.41 -8.15 5.83
C ASP A 215 -5.05 -7.07 4.95
N ILE A 216 -4.96 -7.27 3.63
CA ILE A 216 -5.51 -6.37 2.62
C ILE A 216 -6.47 -7.17 1.76
N GLU A 217 -7.71 -6.70 1.66
CA GLU A 217 -8.72 -7.31 0.79
C GLU A 217 -8.18 -7.46 -0.63
N ARG A 218 -8.46 -8.60 -1.27
CA ARG A 218 -8.02 -8.96 -2.63
C ARG A 218 -6.53 -9.19 -2.81
N ASN A 219 -5.70 -8.83 -1.83
CA ASN A 219 -4.26 -8.97 -1.88
C ASN A 219 -3.78 -9.98 -0.83
N PRO A 220 -3.37 -11.20 -1.23
CA PRO A 220 -3.02 -12.27 -0.29
C PRO A 220 -1.62 -12.09 0.32
N VAL A 221 -1.32 -10.90 0.82
CA VAL A 221 -0.02 -10.50 1.36
C VAL A 221 -0.07 -10.34 2.87
N VAL A 222 1.09 -10.44 3.50
CA VAL A 222 1.27 -10.24 4.94
C VAL A 222 1.87 -8.85 5.18
N GLN A 223 1.10 -7.94 5.78
CA GLN A 223 1.62 -6.65 6.21
C GLN A 223 2.54 -6.85 7.42
N ALA A 224 3.83 -6.70 7.16
CA ALA A 224 4.93 -6.83 8.10
C ALA A 224 6.15 -6.04 7.58
N PHE A 225 7.15 -5.86 8.43
CA PHE A 225 8.49 -5.45 8.00
C PHE A 225 9.46 -6.61 8.18
N ALA A 226 10.53 -6.65 7.39
CA ALA A 226 11.59 -7.63 7.60
C ALA A 226 12.98 -7.03 7.39
N VAL A 227 13.97 -7.59 8.08
CA VAL A 227 15.39 -7.34 7.80
C VAL A 227 16.01 -8.67 7.37
N LEU A 228 16.44 -8.73 6.11
CA LEU A 228 17.18 -9.87 5.54
C LEU A 228 18.68 -9.58 5.66
N ARG A 229 19.43 -10.41 6.38
CA ARG A 229 20.89 -10.32 6.44
C ARG A 229 21.53 -11.01 5.24
N HIS A 230 22.75 -10.61 4.91
CA HIS A 230 23.55 -11.27 3.87
C HIS A 230 23.80 -12.78 4.13
N SER A 231 23.67 -13.23 5.38
CA SER A 231 23.75 -14.64 5.78
C SER A 231 22.50 -15.46 5.43
N GLY A 232 21.42 -14.82 4.95
CA GLY A 232 20.11 -15.46 4.73
C GLY A 232 19.21 -15.50 5.98
N GLN A 233 19.70 -15.06 7.14
CA GLN A 233 18.86 -14.90 8.33
C GLN A 233 17.90 -13.74 8.16
N VAL A 234 16.65 -13.92 8.60
CA VAL A 234 15.61 -12.89 8.56
C VAL A 234 15.16 -12.56 9.97
N THR A 235 14.97 -11.28 10.25
CA THR A 235 14.13 -10.84 11.37
C THR A 235 12.81 -10.33 10.81
N LEU A 236 11.71 -10.97 11.15
CA LEU A 236 10.36 -10.62 10.72
C LEU A 236 9.63 -9.89 11.86
N PHE A 237 9.16 -8.67 11.58
CA PHE A 237 8.43 -7.81 12.50
C PHE A 237 6.93 -7.90 12.20
N ILE A 238 6.24 -8.72 12.97
CA ILE A 238 4.86 -9.13 12.70
C ILE A 238 4.09 -9.33 14.02
N ALA A 239 2.80 -9.03 14.00
CA ALA A 239 1.93 -9.26 15.15
C ALA A 239 1.84 -10.78 15.44
N PRO A 240 2.16 -11.23 16.67
CA PRO A 240 2.20 -12.66 17.00
C PRO A 240 0.85 -13.36 16.83
N GLU A 241 -0.26 -12.61 16.92
CA GLU A 241 -1.64 -13.08 16.74
C GLU A 241 -1.90 -13.59 15.32
N LYS A 242 -1.10 -13.16 14.33
CA LYS A 242 -1.23 -13.62 12.94
C LYS A 242 -0.64 -15.02 12.70
N LEU A 243 0.12 -15.56 13.67
CA LEU A 243 0.97 -16.74 13.48
C LEU A 243 0.48 -17.95 14.27
N SER A 244 0.05 -18.99 13.55
CA SER A 244 -0.18 -20.32 14.11
C SER A 244 1.13 -21.09 14.34
N ASP A 245 1.07 -22.17 15.12
CA ASP A 245 2.23 -23.04 15.37
C ASP A 245 2.79 -23.63 14.07
N ALA A 246 1.92 -24.06 13.14
CA ALA A 246 2.33 -24.57 11.84
C ALA A 246 3.13 -23.53 11.02
N VAL A 247 2.73 -22.24 11.08
CA VAL A 247 3.48 -21.17 10.41
C VAL A 247 4.82 -20.92 11.10
N ARG A 248 4.88 -20.96 12.43
CA ARG A 248 6.13 -20.81 13.19
C ARG A 248 7.12 -21.92 12.83
N ASP A 249 6.65 -23.15 12.75
CA ASP A 249 7.45 -24.31 12.35
C ASP A 249 7.97 -24.18 10.91
N HIS A 250 7.12 -23.74 9.98
CA HIS A 250 7.52 -23.48 8.58
C HIS A 250 8.59 -22.40 8.45
N LEU A 251 8.50 -21.32 9.23
CA LEU A 251 9.49 -20.24 9.21
C LEU A 251 10.86 -20.70 9.76
N GLY A 252 10.84 -21.55 10.77
CA GLY A 252 12.02 -22.21 11.32
C GLY A 252 12.98 -21.26 12.07
N PRO A 253 14.12 -21.78 12.54
CA PRO A 253 15.04 -21.04 13.43
C PRO A 253 15.78 -19.88 12.77
N ASP A 254 15.91 -19.88 11.44
CA ASP A 254 16.59 -18.81 10.68
C ASP A 254 15.72 -17.55 10.49
N VAL A 255 14.46 -17.60 10.93
CA VAL A 255 13.53 -16.46 10.93
C VAL A 255 13.22 -16.07 12.38
N THR A 256 13.86 -15.00 12.85
CA THR A 256 13.57 -14.44 14.17
C THR A 256 12.28 -13.62 14.12
N LEU A 257 11.30 -13.98 14.94
CA LEU A 257 10.02 -13.27 15.04
C LEU A 257 10.08 -12.19 16.11
N ARG A 258 9.64 -10.97 15.78
CA ARG A 258 9.55 -9.83 16.71
C ARG A 258 8.22 -9.09 16.53
N PRO A 259 7.67 -8.44 17.57
CA PRO A 259 6.48 -7.61 17.41
C PRO A 259 6.78 -6.39 16.52
N PRO A 260 5.75 -5.80 15.86
CA PRO A 260 5.94 -4.64 14.98
C PRO A 260 6.63 -3.44 15.67
N THR A 261 6.34 -3.22 16.96
CA THR A 261 6.94 -2.16 17.78
C THR A 261 8.46 -2.27 17.93
N ALA A 262 9.04 -3.45 17.70
CA ALA A 262 10.48 -3.66 17.76
C ALA A 262 11.21 -3.25 16.46
N PHE A 263 10.49 -2.90 15.38
CA PHE A 263 11.10 -2.60 14.08
C PHE A 263 12.03 -1.38 14.14
N VAL A 264 11.53 -0.24 14.60
CA VAL A 264 12.32 1.00 14.71
C VAL A 264 13.55 0.83 15.62
N PRO A 265 13.42 0.31 16.85
CA PRO A 265 14.59 0.00 17.68
C PRO A 265 15.60 -0.93 17.00
N ALA A 266 15.13 -1.92 16.23
CA ALA A 266 16.03 -2.84 15.54
C ALA A 266 16.80 -2.17 14.41
N LEU A 267 16.19 -1.26 13.63
CA LEU A 267 16.88 -0.49 12.58
C LEU A 267 18.11 0.22 13.15
N ARG A 268 17.96 0.87 14.31
CA ARG A 268 19.03 1.63 14.99
C ARG A 268 20.17 0.75 15.56
N THR A 269 20.06 -0.57 15.46
CA THR A 269 21.09 -1.54 15.90
C THR A 269 21.75 -2.30 14.74
N LEU A 270 21.34 -2.03 13.50
CA LEU A 270 21.96 -2.67 12.34
C LEU A 270 23.40 -2.19 12.15
N LYS A 271 24.17 -2.97 11.39
CA LYS A 271 25.51 -2.58 10.93
C LYS A 271 25.40 -2.35 9.44
N GLY A 272 25.87 -1.22 8.92
CA GLY A 272 25.79 -0.91 7.49
C GLY A 272 26.93 -1.50 6.65
N PRO A 273 26.89 -1.32 5.32
CA PRO A 273 25.82 -0.66 4.56
C PRO A 273 24.51 -1.47 4.53
N VAL A 274 23.38 -0.81 4.83
CA VAL A 274 22.03 -1.41 4.78
C VAL A 274 21.33 -0.98 3.50
N ARG A 275 20.87 -1.96 2.71
CA ARG A 275 20.07 -1.70 1.51
C ARG A 275 18.66 -1.24 1.89
N VAL A 276 18.26 -0.11 1.34
CA VAL A 276 16.90 0.43 1.45
C VAL A 276 16.45 0.88 0.06
N ASP A 277 15.25 0.49 -0.35
CA ASP A 277 14.68 0.93 -1.62
C ASP A 277 14.09 2.33 -1.46
N ASP A 278 14.71 3.34 -2.07
CA ASP A 278 14.32 4.74 -1.97
C ASP A 278 12.99 5.05 -2.67
N ARG A 279 12.47 4.12 -3.49
CA ARG A 279 11.24 4.25 -4.26
C ARG A 279 10.05 3.50 -3.67
N THR A 280 10.26 2.65 -2.67
CA THR A 280 9.20 1.82 -2.07
C THR A 280 9.24 1.77 -0.55
N ALA A 281 10.40 1.97 0.08
CA ALA A 281 10.47 2.07 1.53
C ALA A 281 10.02 3.46 2.00
N PRO A 282 9.31 3.54 3.14
CA PRO A 282 9.07 4.82 3.77
C PRO A 282 10.37 5.55 4.08
N LEU A 283 10.40 6.87 3.86
CA LEU A 283 11.53 7.73 4.18
C LEU A 283 11.97 7.56 5.65
N ALA A 284 11.03 7.29 6.56
CA ALA A 284 11.31 7.01 7.96
C ALA A 284 12.39 5.91 8.16
N VAL A 285 12.41 4.87 7.33
CA VAL A 285 13.38 3.78 7.43
C VAL A 285 14.82 4.28 7.23
N ALA A 286 15.04 5.04 6.16
CA ALA A 286 16.36 5.61 5.87
C ALA A 286 16.77 6.60 6.97
N ARG A 287 15.84 7.43 7.43
CA ARG A 287 16.09 8.40 8.50
C ARG A 287 16.51 7.75 9.81
N GLU A 288 15.83 6.69 10.25
CA GLU A 288 16.19 5.98 11.49
C GLU A 288 17.59 5.37 11.42
N LEU A 289 18.01 4.88 10.25
CA LEU A 289 19.35 4.35 10.02
C LEU A 289 20.40 5.46 10.03
N GLU A 290 20.16 6.54 9.29
CA GLU A 290 21.07 7.69 9.17
C GLU A 290 21.26 8.41 10.51
N GLU A 291 20.16 8.64 11.26
CA GLU A 291 20.20 9.23 12.61
C GLU A 291 20.92 8.33 13.63
N ALA A 292 21.01 7.02 13.37
CA ALA A 292 21.82 6.08 14.14
C ALA A 292 23.27 5.95 13.63
N GLY A 293 23.68 6.72 12.61
CA GLY A 293 25.01 6.66 12.02
C GLY A 293 25.27 5.40 11.17
N ILE A 294 24.21 4.73 10.72
CA ILE A 294 24.29 3.51 9.92
C ILE A 294 24.22 3.89 8.44
N ALA A 295 25.25 3.50 7.68
CA ALA A 295 25.31 3.77 6.25
C ALA A 295 24.13 3.10 5.52
N VAL A 296 23.36 3.90 4.76
CA VAL A 296 22.30 3.43 3.87
C VAL A 296 22.85 3.32 2.45
N GLN A 297 22.49 2.24 1.77
CA GLN A 297 22.75 2.06 0.35
C GLN A 297 21.42 1.99 -0.40
N ALA A 298 21.08 3.07 -1.11
CA ALA A 298 19.88 3.11 -1.94
C ALA A 298 19.99 2.11 -3.10
N ALA A 299 19.11 1.12 -3.13
CA ALA A 299 18.97 0.18 -4.24
C ALA A 299 17.60 -0.51 -4.16
N PRO A 300 17.02 -0.96 -5.30
CA PRO A 300 15.69 -1.56 -5.34
C PRO A 300 15.53 -2.72 -4.35
N ASP A 301 14.33 -3.02 -3.86
CA ASP A 301 14.12 -4.22 -3.03
C ASP A 301 14.69 -5.47 -3.74
N PRO A 302 15.56 -6.27 -3.07
CA PRO A 302 16.29 -7.36 -3.70
C PRO A 302 15.39 -8.52 -4.14
N CYS A 303 14.13 -8.58 -3.69
CA CYS A 303 13.14 -9.58 -4.08
C CYS A 303 12.37 -9.18 -5.35
N LEU A 304 12.40 -7.91 -5.79
CA LEU A 304 11.59 -7.42 -6.91
C LEU A 304 11.82 -8.17 -8.22
N LEU A 305 13.08 -8.21 -8.69
CA LEU A 305 13.41 -8.87 -9.94
C LEU A 305 13.27 -10.40 -9.86
N PRO A 306 13.76 -11.08 -8.79
CA PRO A 306 13.56 -12.52 -8.64
C PRO A 306 12.10 -12.95 -8.66
N LYS A 307 11.18 -12.25 -7.97
CA LYS A 307 9.75 -12.60 -8.00
C LYS A 307 9.04 -12.19 -9.30
N ALA A 308 9.61 -11.25 -10.04
CA ALA A 308 9.07 -10.85 -11.34
C ALA A 308 9.29 -11.95 -12.40
N THR A 309 10.37 -12.73 -12.29
CA THR A 309 10.75 -13.82 -13.21
C THR A 309 10.28 -15.17 -12.64
N LYS A 310 9.11 -15.64 -13.09
CA LYS A 310 8.45 -16.81 -12.47
C LYS A 310 9.19 -18.09 -12.83
N ASN A 311 9.31 -18.97 -11.84
CA ASN A 311 9.86 -20.31 -12.06
C ASN A 311 8.81 -21.24 -12.70
N PRO A 312 9.21 -22.43 -13.19
CA PRO A 312 8.28 -23.34 -13.86
C PRO A 312 7.05 -23.75 -13.04
N ALA A 313 7.17 -23.89 -11.72
CA ALA A 313 6.03 -24.24 -10.87
C ALA A 313 5.05 -23.07 -10.73
N GLU A 314 5.55 -21.84 -10.56
CA GLU A 314 4.72 -20.63 -10.53
C GLU A 314 4.02 -20.41 -11.88
N ILE A 315 4.70 -20.66 -13.01
CA ILE A 315 4.11 -20.59 -14.36
C ILE A 315 3.00 -21.62 -14.52
N ALA A 316 3.26 -22.89 -14.20
CA ALA A 316 2.25 -23.94 -14.28
C ALA A 316 1.04 -23.66 -13.39
N GLY A 317 1.26 -23.10 -12.20
CA GLY A 317 0.19 -22.64 -11.31
C GLY A 317 -0.65 -21.51 -11.91
N MET A 318 -0.02 -20.53 -12.56
CA MET A 318 -0.71 -19.46 -13.28
C MET A 318 -1.51 -20.01 -14.46
N GLU A 319 -0.94 -20.91 -15.27
CA GLU A 319 -1.63 -21.54 -16.41
C GLU A 319 -2.88 -22.30 -15.95
N ALA A 320 -2.76 -23.12 -14.90
CA ALA A 320 -3.88 -23.86 -14.34
C ALA A 320 -4.98 -22.93 -13.78
N ALA A 321 -4.58 -21.82 -13.14
CA ALA A 321 -5.52 -20.82 -12.66
C ALA A 321 -6.26 -20.11 -13.81
N HIS A 322 -5.54 -19.70 -14.86
CA HIS A 322 -6.13 -19.01 -16.02
C HIS A 322 -7.01 -19.93 -16.85
N LEU A 323 -6.65 -21.22 -17.01
CA LEU A 323 -7.50 -22.18 -17.71
C LEU A 323 -8.86 -22.34 -17.00
N ARG A 324 -8.83 -22.42 -15.66
CA ARG A 324 -10.03 -22.50 -14.84
C ARG A 324 -10.87 -21.21 -14.90
N ASP A 325 -10.23 -20.05 -14.78
CA ASP A 325 -10.93 -18.76 -14.89
C ASP A 325 -11.50 -18.54 -16.30
N GLY A 326 -10.79 -18.98 -17.34
CA GLY A 326 -11.24 -18.96 -18.72
C GLY A 326 -12.53 -19.76 -18.93
N ALA A 327 -12.63 -20.95 -18.33
CA ALA A 327 -13.87 -21.73 -18.36
C ALA A 327 -15.03 -21.01 -17.66
N ALA A 328 -14.80 -20.44 -16.47
CA ALA A 328 -15.79 -19.66 -15.75
C ALA A 328 -16.25 -18.41 -16.54
N MET A 329 -15.33 -17.74 -17.24
CA MET A 329 -15.63 -16.61 -18.12
C MET A 329 -16.48 -17.03 -19.32
N VAL A 330 -16.23 -18.19 -19.93
CA VAL A 330 -17.04 -18.71 -21.04
C VAL A 330 -18.47 -19.02 -20.58
N GLU A 331 -18.63 -19.69 -19.43
CA GLU A 331 -19.96 -19.94 -18.84
C GLU A 331 -20.71 -18.64 -18.54
N PHE A 332 -20.00 -17.66 -17.96
CA PHE A 332 -20.54 -16.33 -17.71
C PHE A 332 -21.01 -15.62 -19.00
N LEU A 333 -20.18 -15.60 -20.04
CA LEU A 333 -20.51 -14.94 -21.30
C LEU A 333 -21.68 -15.62 -22.01
N ALA A 334 -21.74 -16.96 -21.99
CA ALA A 334 -22.88 -17.70 -22.54
C ALA A 334 -24.18 -17.40 -21.78
N TRP A 335 -24.12 -17.28 -20.46
CA TRP A 335 -25.26 -16.83 -19.65
C TRP A 335 -25.66 -15.39 -19.97
N LEU A 336 -24.69 -14.48 -20.07
CA LEU A 336 -24.96 -13.06 -20.32
C LEU A 336 -25.62 -12.86 -21.69
N ASP A 337 -25.16 -13.56 -22.73
CA ASP A 337 -25.75 -13.52 -24.07
C ASP A 337 -27.21 -14.00 -24.08
N ALA A 338 -27.54 -15.01 -23.26
CA ALA A 338 -28.90 -15.52 -23.14
C ALA A 338 -29.82 -14.63 -22.30
N GLU A 339 -29.32 -14.01 -21.23
CA GLU A 339 -30.14 -13.24 -20.28
C GLU A 339 -30.24 -11.75 -20.62
N ALA A 340 -29.17 -11.11 -21.11
CA ALA A 340 -29.15 -9.67 -21.34
C ALA A 340 -30.25 -9.17 -22.31
N PRO A 341 -30.58 -9.86 -23.42
CA PRO A 341 -31.66 -9.44 -24.32
C PRO A 341 -33.06 -9.45 -23.67
N LYS A 342 -33.25 -10.15 -22.55
CA LYS A 342 -34.52 -10.17 -21.82
C LYS A 342 -34.75 -8.88 -21.02
N GLY A 343 -33.70 -8.08 -20.82
CA GLY A 343 -33.73 -6.86 -20.03
C GLY A 343 -33.77 -7.09 -18.52
N GLY A 344 -33.59 -6.02 -17.75
CA GLY A 344 -33.71 -6.02 -16.29
C GLY A 344 -32.44 -6.34 -15.51
N LEU A 345 -31.33 -6.65 -16.17
CA LEU A 345 -30.03 -6.81 -15.50
C LEU A 345 -29.43 -5.43 -15.15
N THR A 346 -28.97 -5.31 -13.91
CA THR A 346 -28.10 -4.21 -13.48
C THR A 346 -26.63 -4.62 -13.58
N GLU A 347 -25.72 -3.65 -13.51
CA GLU A 347 -24.26 -3.91 -13.44
C GLU A 347 -23.92 -4.80 -12.23
N ILE A 348 -24.62 -4.62 -11.10
CA ILE A 348 -24.45 -5.42 -9.88
C ILE A 348 -24.84 -6.88 -10.15
N ASP A 349 -25.98 -7.12 -10.80
CA ASP A 349 -26.44 -8.48 -11.13
C ASP A 349 -25.41 -9.22 -11.99
N VAL A 350 -24.83 -8.52 -12.97
CA VAL A 350 -23.81 -9.06 -13.87
C VAL A 350 -22.53 -9.43 -13.10
N VAL A 351 -22.05 -8.57 -12.21
CA VAL A 351 -20.87 -8.86 -11.37
C VAL A 351 -21.14 -10.05 -10.45
N GLN A 352 -22.25 -10.04 -9.72
CA GLN A 352 -22.61 -11.13 -8.80
C GLN A 352 -22.68 -12.46 -9.53
N ARG A 353 -23.17 -12.45 -10.78
CA ARG A 353 -23.24 -13.65 -11.59
C ARG A 353 -21.86 -14.16 -12.01
N LEU A 354 -20.98 -13.28 -12.49
CA LEU A 354 -19.59 -13.63 -12.81
C LEU A 354 -18.86 -14.23 -11.59
N GLU A 355 -18.99 -13.59 -10.44
CA GLU A 355 -18.44 -14.09 -9.18
C GLU A 355 -18.98 -15.48 -8.83
N GLY A 356 -20.26 -15.74 -9.10
CA GLY A 356 -20.90 -17.05 -8.97
C GLY A 356 -20.23 -18.13 -9.82
N PHE A 357 -19.95 -17.85 -11.09
CA PHE A 357 -19.25 -18.79 -11.98
C PHE A 357 -17.83 -19.09 -11.51
N ARG A 358 -17.08 -18.07 -11.08
CA ARG A 358 -15.74 -18.27 -10.50
C ARG A 358 -15.80 -19.08 -9.20
N ARG A 359 -16.81 -18.87 -8.36
CA ARG A 359 -17.04 -19.63 -7.12
C ARG A 359 -17.35 -21.10 -7.39
N ALA A 360 -18.13 -21.40 -8.43
CA ALA A 360 -18.48 -22.76 -8.81
C ALA A 360 -17.27 -23.66 -9.12
N THR A 361 -16.12 -23.05 -9.42
CA THR A 361 -14.85 -23.77 -9.63
C THR A 361 -14.25 -24.40 -8.37
N ASN A 362 -14.74 -24.04 -7.18
CA ASN A 362 -14.25 -24.46 -5.85
C ASN A 362 -12.77 -24.17 -5.55
N ALA A 363 -12.07 -23.47 -6.44
CA ALA A 363 -10.66 -23.10 -6.27
C ALA A 363 -10.47 -21.62 -5.91
N LEU A 364 -11.52 -20.80 -6.07
CA LEU A 364 -11.47 -19.37 -5.83
C LEU A 364 -11.23 -19.07 -4.36
N GLN A 365 -10.18 -18.30 -4.08
CA GLN A 365 -9.87 -17.79 -2.75
C GLN A 365 -10.58 -16.45 -2.51
N GLU A 366 -10.38 -15.50 -3.41
CA GLU A 366 -10.94 -14.15 -3.39
C GLU A 366 -10.88 -13.54 -4.80
N ILE A 367 -11.64 -12.48 -5.06
CA ILE A 367 -11.46 -11.61 -6.23
C ILE A 367 -10.15 -10.82 -6.12
N SER A 368 -9.44 -10.58 -7.23
CA SER A 368 -8.16 -9.86 -7.23
C SER A 368 -8.30 -8.33 -7.27
N PHE A 369 -9.49 -7.83 -7.61
CA PHE A 369 -9.91 -6.42 -7.56
C PHE A 369 -11.44 -6.35 -7.67
N GLU A 370 -12.04 -5.20 -7.34
CA GLU A 370 -13.48 -4.98 -7.57
C GLU A 370 -13.79 -5.05 -9.07
N THR A 371 -14.78 -5.86 -9.43
CA THR A 371 -15.11 -6.06 -10.84
C THR A 371 -15.69 -4.76 -11.39
N ILE A 372 -15.09 -4.26 -12.45
CA ILE A 372 -15.58 -3.10 -13.19
C ILE A 372 -16.64 -3.61 -14.17
N CYS A 373 -17.88 -3.22 -13.95
CA CYS A 373 -18.99 -3.48 -14.87
C CYS A 373 -19.66 -2.14 -15.16
N GLY A 374 -19.62 -1.73 -16.44
CA GLY A 374 -20.14 -0.46 -16.92
C GLY A 374 -20.97 -0.66 -18.18
N THR A 375 -22.15 -0.05 -18.26
CA THR A 375 -23.00 -0.04 -19.45
C THR A 375 -23.39 1.39 -19.86
N GLY A 376 -23.25 1.72 -21.14
CA GLY A 376 -23.54 3.09 -21.63
C GLY A 376 -22.44 4.11 -21.29
N PRO A 377 -22.79 5.43 -21.22
CA PRO A 377 -21.85 6.52 -20.90
C PRO A 377 -21.34 6.53 -19.45
#